data_AF-A0A1S1H731-F1
#
_entry.id   AF-A0A1S1H731-F1
#
_cell.length_a   1.000
_cell.length_b   1.000
_cell.length_c   1.000
_cell.angle_alpha   90.00
_cell.angle_beta   90.00
_cell.angle_gamma   90.00
#
_symmetry.space_group_name_H-M   'P 1'
#
loop_
_entity.id
_entity.type
_entity.pdbx_description
1 polymer ?
#
loop_
_entity_poly.entity_id
_entity_poly.type
_entity_poly.pdbx_seq_one_letter_code
_entity_poly.pdbx_strand_id
1 'polypeptide(L)'
;MSSTNPTRLDESVGPYEDSCPRHILDLLTPTDREHALDWRARCRANLARRSRKIEDGDRIKLAQALTFSDGHVGDEFIVVKRGRRLSFRDPATRCGYAISRFMERDWTILPVTKVHKTIFA
;
A
#
# COMPACT_ATOMS: atom_id res chain seq x y z
N MET A 1 9.52 46.78 -7.03
CA MET A 1 10.10 46.40 -5.72
C MET A 1 9.40 45.13 -5.27
N SER A 2 10.05 43.99 -5.48
CA SER A 2 9.51 42.67 -5.15
C SER A 2 9.52 42.49 -3.64
N SER A 3 8.33 42.47 -3.03
CA SER A 3 8.17 42.11 -1.62
C SER A 3 8.15 40.58 -1.52
N THR A 4 9.26 40.02 -1.08
CA THR A 4 9.38 38.61 -0.73
C THR A 4 8.48 38.35 0.49
N ASN A 5 7.34 37.72 0.26
CA ASN A 5 6.50 37.21 1.34
C ASN A 5 7.26 36.05 2.00
N PRO A 6 7.72 36.15 3.25
CA PRO A 6 8.29 34.99 3.93
C PRO A 6 7.16 33.98 4.09
N THR A 7 7.35 32.76 3.58
CA THR A 7 6.44 31.65 3.85
C THR A 7 6.45 31.42 5.36
N ARG A 8 5.54 32.09 6.08
CA ARG A 8 5.31 31.89 7.50
C ARG A 8 4.86 30.44 7.63
N LEU A 9 5.76 29.56 8.04
CA LEU A 9 5.44 28.22 8.48
C LEU A 9 4.59 28.40 9.73
N ASP A 10 3.28 28.31 9.56
CA ASP A 10 2.35 28.38 10.66
C ASP A 10 2.59 27.17 11.57
N GLU A 11 2.98 27.39 12.83
CA GLU A 11 3.27 26.31 13.80
C GLU A 11 2.04 25.42 14.09
N SER A 12 0.88 25.76 13.52
CA SER A 12 -0.31 24.90 13.49
C SER A 12 -0.18 23.72 12.52
N VAL A 13 0.78 23.75 11.58
CA VAL A 13 0.93 22.71 10.57
C VAL A 13 1.77 21.53 11.09
N GLY A 14 1.13 20.38 11.23
CA GLY A 14 1.79 19.15 11.61
C GLY A 14 2.70 18.59 10.50
N PRO A 15 3.60 17.65 10.83
CA PRO A 15 4.48 17.03 9.84
C PRO A 15 3.71 16.34 8.72
N TYR A 16 4.19 16.50 7.48
CA TYR A 16 3.59 15.86 6.30
C TYR A 16 3.88 14.35 6.27
N GLU A 17 5.10 13.95 6.63
CA GLU A 17 5.56 12.55 6.64
C GLU A 17 4.80 11.70 7.67
N ASP A 18 4.34 10.52 7.26
CA ASP A 18 3.53 9.60 8.07
C ASP A 18 4.20 8.22 8.26
N SER A 19 5.51 8.11 8.01
CA SER A 19 6.28 6.86 8.16
C SER A 19 6.79 6.62 9.60
N CYS A 20 6.15 7.22 10.61
CA CYS A 20 6.55 7.06 12.01
C CYS A 20 6.41 5.59 12.47
N PRO A 21 7.45 4.99 13.08
CA PRO A 21 7.40 3.61 13.55
C PRO A 21 6.49 3.46 14.78
N ARG A 22 5.90 2.27 14.94
CA ARG A 22 4.93 1.96 16.01
C ARG A 22 5.45 2.30 17.42
N HIS A 23 6.68 1.88 17.75
CA HIS A 23 7.23 2.07 19.09
C HIS A 23 7.37 3.55 19.47
N ILE A 24 7.62 4.45 18.50
CA ILE A 24 7.67 5.89 18.78
C ILE A 24 6.26 6.42 19.04
N LEU A 25 5.25 6.01 18.25
CA LEU A 25 3.86 6.41 18.49
C LEU A 25 3.36 6.00 19.88
N ASP A 26 3.82 4.85 20.37
CA ASP A 26 3.42 4.31 21.67
C ASP A 26 4.08 5.06 22.85
N LEU A 27 5.21 5.75 22.63
CA LEU A 27 5.89 6.59 23.63
C LEU A 27 5.30 8.00 23.76
N LEU A 28 4.44 8.41 22.83
CA LEU A 28 3.90 9.76 22.83
C LEU A 28 2.86 9.93 23.93
N THR A 29 3.00 11.00 24.71
CA THR A 29 2.00 11.37 25.71
C THR A 29 0.66 11.73 25.05
N PRO A 30 -0.47 11.58 25.77
CA PRO A 30 -1.75 12.11 25.34
C PRO A 30 -1.66 13.61 25.01
N THR A 31 -2.45 14.05 24.02
CA THR A 31 -2.51 15.45 23.60
C THR A 31 -3.85 15.73 22.94
N ASP A 32 -4.36 16.95 23.12
CA ASP A 32 -5.62 17.42 22.50
C ASP A 32 -5.37 18.26 21.24
N ARG A 33 -4.12 18.39 20.81
CA ARG A 33 -3.76 19.15 19.60
C ARG A 33 -4.21 18.39 18.36
N GLU A 34 -5.17 18.95 17.62
CA GLU A 34 -5.79 18.34 16.44
C GLU A 34 -4.76 17.86 15.40
N HIS A 35 -3.78 18.70 15.05
CA HIS A 35 -2.74 18.34 14.08
C HIS A 35 -1.88 17.14 14.53
N ALA A 36 -1.64 17.01 15.84
CA ALA A 36 -0.87 15.90 16.39
C ALA A 36 -1.68 14.60 16.37
N LEU A 37 -2.99 14.70 16.63
CA LEU A 37 -3.92 13.58 16.53
C LEU A 37 -4.07 13.10 15.08
N ASP A 38 -4.24 14.02 14.13
CA ASP A 38 -4.29 13.72 12.69
C ASP A 38 -3.02 13.01 12.22
N TRP A 39 -1.85 13.58 12.54
CA TRP A 39 -0.58 12.97 12.17
C TRP A 39 -0.42 11.56 12.74
N ARG A 40 -0.77 11.33 14.02
CA ARG A 40 -0.76 9.99 14.63
C ARG A 40 -1.72 9.05 13.93
N ALA A 41 -2.90 9.52 13.52
CA ALA A 41 -3.88 8.72 12.78
C ALA A 41 -3.34 8.30 11.40
N ARG A 42 -2.74 9.22 10.64
CA ARG A 42 -2.08 8.94 9.36
C ARG A 42 -0.95 7.92 9.52
N CYS A 43 -0.09 8.08 10.54
CA CYS A 43 0.98 7.11 10.82
C CYS A 43 0.43 5.71 11.13
N ARG A 44 -0.62 5.60 11.95
CA ARG A 44 -1.26 4.31 12.25
C ARG A 44 -1.88 3.68 11.01
N ALA A 45 -2.51 4.47 10.14
CA ALA A 45 -3.06 3.97 8.87
C ALA A 45 -1.96 3.45 7.94
N ASN A 46 -0.84 4.16 7.83
CA ASN A 46 0.33 3.72 7.05
C ASN A 46 0.91 2.39 7.60
N LEU A 47 1.09 2.30 8.92
CA LEU A 47 1.53 1.06 9.58
C LEU A 47 0.57 -0.11 9.30
N ALA A 48 -0.74 0.13 9.40
CA ALA A 48 -1.74 -0.89 9.10
C ALA A 48 -1.62 -1.40 7.66
N ARG A 49 -1.53 -0.48 6.68
CA ARG A 49 -1.33 -0.83 5.26
C ARG A 49 -0.07 -1.66 5.02
N ARG A 50 1.06 -1.26 5.63
CA ARG A 50 2.36 -1.94 5.51
C ARG A 50 2.42 -3.29 6.24
N SER A 51 1.60 -3.48 7.28
CA SER A 51 1.53 -4.71 8.07
C SER A 51 0.65 -5.81 7.47
N ARG A 52 -0.11 -5.51 6.40
CA ARG A 52 -0.94 -6.50 5.71
C ARG A 52 -0.09 -7.69 5.28
N LYS A 53 -0.59 -8.90 5.53
CA LYS A 53 0.07 -10.13 5.11
C LYS A 53 -0.33 -10.46 3.67
N ILE A 54 0.64 -10.92 2.90
CA ILE A 54 0.48 -11.41 1.55
C ILE A 54 1.45 -12.55 1.37
N GLU A 55 1.06 -13.62 0.72
CA GLU A 55 1.89 -14.81 0.51
C GLU A 55 2.25 -15.03 -0.96
N ASP A 56 3.26 -15.86 -1.17
CA ASP A 56 3.62 -16.28 -2.52
C ASP A 56 2.47 -17.06 -3.15
N GLY A 57 2.14 -16.74 -4.40
CA GLY A 57 1.04 -17.38 -5.13
C GLY A 57 -0.36 -16.82 -4.83
N ASP A 58 -0.51 -15.89 -3.88
CA ASP A 58 -1.80 -15.21 -3.66
C ASP A 58 -2.26 -14.52 -4.94
N ARG A 59 -3.55 -14.65 -5.27
CA ARG A 59 -4.17 -13.86 -6.32
C ARG A 59 -4.75 -12.61 -5.69
N ILE A 60 -4.36 -11.44 -6.16
CA ILE A 60 -4.83 -10.15 -5.67
C ILE A 60 -5.61 -9.41 -6.74
N LYS A 61 -6.54 -8.56 -6.29
CA LYS A 61 -7.24 -7.58 -7.12
C LYS A 61 -7.01 -6.19 -6.54
N LEU A 62 -6.49 -5.28 -7.36
CA LEU A 62 -6.33 -3.88 -7.04
C LEU A 62 -7.70 -3.19 -7.13
N ALA A 63 -7.94 -2.21 -6.26
CA ALA A 63 -9.16 -1.39 -6.35
C ALA A 63 -9.20 -0.53 -7.63
N GLN A 64 -8.02 -0.17 -8.15
CA GLN A 64 -7.85 0.60 -9.37
C GLN A 64 -6.87 -0.13 -10.30
N ALA A 65 -7.26 -0.29 -11.56
CA ALA A 65 -6.40 -0.86 -12.60
C ALA A 65 -5.16 0.02 -12.81
N LEU A 66 -4.01 -0.62 -13.05
CA LEU A 66 -2.76 0.04 -13.34
C LEU A 66 -2.41 -0.11 -14.82
N THR A 67 -1.94 0.98 -15.41
CA THR A 67 -1.32 0.98 -16.74
C THR A 67 0.18 0.81 -16.60
N PHE A 68 0.72 -0.20 -17.27
CA PHE A 68 2.14 -0.52 -17.30
C PHE A 68 2.81 0.05 -18.56
N SER A 69 4.14 0.09 -18.55
CA SER A 69 4.96 0.67 -19.63
C SER A 69 4.84 -0.06 -20.97
N ASP A 70 4.42 -1.32 -20.96
CA ASP A 70 4.14 -2.14 -22.16
C ASP A 70 2.73 -1.91 -22.72
N GLY A 71 1.96 -0.98 -22.13
CA GLY A 71 0.57 -0.70 -22.50
C GLY A 71 -0.44 -1.66 -21.86
N HIS A 72 0.01 -2.66 -21.08
CA HIS A 72 -0.90 -3.53 -20.35
C HIS A 72 -1.69 -2.72 -19.30
N VAL A 73 -2.99 -2.96 -19.22
CA VAL A 73 -3.86 -2.41 -18.17
C VAL A 73 -4.46 -3.58 -17.41
N GLY A 74 -4.17 -3.66 -16.11
CA GLY A 74 -4.60 -4.77 -15.28
C GLY A 74 -4.82 -4.38 -13.83
N ASP A 75 -5.77 -5.05 -13.19
CA ASP A 75 -6.07 -4.94 -11.76
C ASP A 75 -5.88 -6.28 -11.03
N GLU A 76 -5.79 -7.40 -11.73
CA GLU A 76 -5.64 -8.73 -11.14
C GLU A 76 -4.26 -9.33 -11.40
N PHE A 77 -3.60 -9.77 -10.34
CA PHE A 77 -2.25 -10.33 -10.42
C PHE A 77 -2.05 -11.48 -9.45
N ILE A 78 -1.10 -12.35 -9.77
CA ILE A 78 -0.60 -13.38 -8.86
C ILE A 78 0.72 -12.90 -8.27
N VAL A 79 0.83 -12.97 -6.95
CA VAL A 79 2.01 -12.57 -6.19
C VAL A 79 3.13 -13.57 -6.41
N VAL A 80 4.33 -13.04 -6.67
CA VAL A 80 5.56 -13.82 -6.79
C VAL A 80 6.61 -13.22 -5.84
N LYS A 81 6.91 -13.93 -4.76
CA LYS A 81 7.92 -13.57 -3.76
C LYS A 81 9.27 -14.19 -4.11
N ARG A 82 10.34 -13.39 -3.99
CA ARG A 82 11.74 -13.85 -4.01
C ARG A 82 12.48 -13.22 -2.84
N GLY A 83 12.49 -13.92 -1.70
CA GLY A 83 12.96 -13.35 -0.43
C GLY A 83 12.13 -12.12 -0.05
N ARG A 84 12.78 -10.96 0.06
CA ARG A 84 12.10 -9.67 0.35
C ARG A 84 11.49 -9.01 -0.89
N ARG A 85 11.87 -9.44 -2.09
CA ARG A 85 11.40 -8.82 -3.34
C ARG A 85 10.00 -9.33 -3.68
N LEU A 86 9.10 -8.38 -3.93
CA LEU A 86 7.77 -8.65 -4.47
C LEU A 86 7.75 -8.36 -5.97
N SER A 87 7.19 -9.29 -6.72
CA SER A 87 6.84 -9.17 -8.14
C SER A 87 5.46 -9.77 -8.37
N PHE A 88 4.90 -9.50 -9.54
CA PHE A 88 3.54 -9.87 -9.88
C PHE A 88 3.55 -10.54 -11.23
N ARG A 89 2.64 -11.48 -11.47
CA ARG A 89 2.40 -12.01 -12.80
C ARG A 89 0.94 -11.88 -13.16
N ASP A 90 0.69 -11.55 -14.41
CA ASP A 90 -0.67 -11.62 -14.97
C ASP A 90 -1.12 -13.11 -14.99
N PRO A 91 -2.33 -13.42 -14.49
CA PRO A 91 -2.85 -14.79 -14.49
C PRO A 91 -3.07 -15.38 -15.89
N ALA A 92 -3.40 -14.56 -16.89
CA ALA A 92 -3.70 -14.95 -18.26
C ALA A 92 -2.42 -15.00 -19.13
N THR A 93 -1.66 -13.90 -19.18
CA THR A 93 -0.50 -13.78 -20.08
C THR A 93 0.78 -14.36 -19.46
N ARG A 94 0.82 -14.53 -18.14
CA ARG A 94 2.02 -14.89 -17.35
C ARG A 94 3.16 -13.87 -17.43
N CYS A 95 2.94 -12.71 -18.04
CA CYS A 95 3.90 -11.61 -18.05
C CYS A 95 4.18 -11.11 -16.63
N GLY A 96 5.43 -10.75 -16.37
CA GLY A 96 5.89 -10.29 -15.07
C GLY A 96 5.84 -8.77 -14.94
N TYR A 97 5.33 -8.29 -13.81
CA TYR A 97 5.14 -6.88 -13.51
C TYR A 97 5.71 -6.52 -12.14
N ALA A 98 6.15 -5.26 -12.01
CA ALA A 98 6.52 -4.66 -10.74
C ALA A 98 5.49 -3.57 -10.39
N ILE A 99 4.88 -3.68 -9.22
CA ILE A 99 3.87 -2.73 -8.75
C ILE A 99 4.50 -1.85 -7.66
N SER A 100 4.90 -0.63 -8.04
CA SER A 100 5.62 0.31 -7.16
C SER A 100 4.77 0.74 -5.97
N ARG A 101 5.25 0.63 -4.72
CA ARG A 101 4.45 0.96 -3.51
C ARG A 101 3.17 0.10 -3.39
N PHE A 102 3.23 -1.16 -3.79
CA PHE A 102 2.09 -2.10 -3.71
C PHE A 102 1.40 -2.12 -2.32
N MET A 103 2.18 -2.15 -1.24
CA MET A 103 1.65 -2.17 0.13
C MET A 103 0.94 -0.87 0.54
N GLU A 104 1.05 0.21 -0.24
CA GLU A 104 0.35 1.47 0.01
C GLU A 104 -0.96 1.57 -0.79
N ARG A 105 -1.20 0.66 -1.74
CA ARG A 105 -2.44 0.62 -2.53
C ARG A 105 -3.55 -0.18 -1.87
N ASP A 106 -4.78 0.08 -2.29
CA ASP A 106 -5.93 -0.73 -1.92
C ASP A 106 -6.00 -1.98 -2.81
N TRP A 107 -6.04 -3.13 -2.15
CA TRP A 107 -6.09 -4.44 -2.78
C TRP A 107 -6.77 -5.46 -1.88
N THR A 108 -7.34 -6.48 -2.49
CA THR A 108 -7.97 -7.63 -1.81
C THR A 108 -7.36 -8.92 -2.33
N ILE A 109 -7.30 -9.95 -1.48
CA ILE A 109 -6.92 -11.31 -1.90
C ILE A 109 -8.18 -11.96 -2.47
N LEU A 110 -8.10 -12.42 -3.71
CA LEU A 110 -9.15 -13.21 -4.33
C LEU A 110 -9.06 -14.65 -3.82
N PRO A 111 -10.19 -15.27 -3.42
CA PRO A 111 -10.19 -16.68 -3.03
C PRO A 111 -9.75 -17.53 -4.22
N VAL A 112 -8.75 -18.38 -4.00
CA VAL A 112 -8.35 -19.37 -5.01
C VAL A 112 -9.47 -20.41 -5.07
N THR A 113 -10.28 -20.38 -6.13
CA THR A 113 -11.23 -21.45 -6.43
C THR A 113 -10.43 -22.69 -6.78
N LYS A 114 -10.12 -23.53 -5.78
CA LYS A 114 -9.69 -24.90 -6.03
C LYS A 114 -10.87 -25.63 -6.65
N VAL A 115 -10.91 -25.66 -7.98
CA VAL A 115 -11.84 -26.55 -8.69
C VAL A 115 -11.41 -27.96 -8.32
N HIS A 116 -12.17 -28.61 -7.43
CA HIS A 116 -12.02 -30.04 -7.21
C HIS A 116 -12.27 -30.70 -8.57
N LYS A 117 -11.27 -31.43 -9.09
CA LYS A 117 -11.51 -32.32 -10.23
C LYS A 117 -12.57 -33.33 -9.79
N THR A 118 -13.81 -33.10 -10.19
CA THR A 118 -14.84 -34.14 -10.14
C THR A 118 -14.38 -35.21 -11.12
N ILE A 119 -13.89 -36.32 -10.59
CA ILE A 119 -13.63 -37.52 -11.38
C ILE A 119 -15.02 -38.05 -11.76
N PHE A 120 -15.39 -37.96 -13.03
CA PHE A 120 -16.49 -38.75 -13.56
C PHE A 120 -15.95 -40.17 -13.71
N ALA A 121 -16.38 -41.05 -12.81
CA ALA A 121 -16.16 -42.50 -12.90
C ALA A 121 -17.28 -43.12 -13.75
#